data_AF-A0A2W6DCK6-F1
#
_entry.id   AF-A0A2W6DCK6-F1
#
_cell.length_a   1.000
_cell.length_b   1.000
_cell.length_c   1.000
_cell.angle_alpha   90.00
_cell.angle_beta   90.00
_cell.angle_gamma   90.00
#
_symmetry.space_group_name_H-M   'P 1'
#
loop_
_entity.id
_entity.type
_entity.pdbx_description
1 polymer ?
#
loop_
_entity_poly.entity_id
_entity_poly.type
_entity_poly.pdbx_seq_one_letter_code
_entity_poly.pdbx_strand_id
1 'polypeptide(L)'
;MGDGFESLYPFLYSGATTLEEALASVAGSTLDKVNEIVELRRRISDEFAGRLAACGAALAASFTGGGKVLAFGNGGSSTDAQDAVHTFFDPPEGTPALPALCLTSDAAVMTALSNDVGF
;
A
#
# COMPACT_ATOMS: atom_id res chain seq x y z
N MET A 1 0.09 26.63 -12.36
CA MET A 1 0.38 25.54 -11.41
C MET A 1 -0.88 24.68 -11.44
N GLY A 2 -0.96 23.75 -12.39
CA GLY A 2 -2.15 22.91 -12.54
C GLY A 2 -2.31 22.09 -11.25
N ASP A 3 -3.53 22.04 -10.73
CA ASP A 3 -3.86 21.26 -9.55
C ASP A 3 -3.43 19.81 -9.80
N GLY A 4 -2.79 19.17 -8.82
CA GLY A 4 -2.18 17.84 -9.00
C GLY A 4 -3.18 16.80 -9.55
N PHE A 5 -4.47 17.00 -9.29
CA PHE A 5 -5.57 16.19 -9.81
C PHE A 5 -5.75 16.28 -11.33
N GLU A 6 -5.54 17.43 -11.96
CA GLU A 6 -5.65 17.58 -13.41
C GLU A 6 -4.53 16.81 -14.14
N SER A 7 -3.37 16.66 -13.50
CA SER A 7 -2.27 15.85 -14.05
C SER A 7 -2.54 14.34 -13.99
N LEU A 8 -3.34 13.89 -13.03
CA LEU A 8 -3.69 12.47 -12.84
C LEU A 8 -4.82 12.05 -13.77
N TYR A 9 -5.77 12.95 -14.04
CA TYR A 9 -6.94 12.66 -14.87
C TYR A 9 -7.21 13.76 -15.91
N PRO A 10 -6.26 14.07 -16.81
CA PRO A 10 -6.38 15.17 -17.75
C PRO A 10 -7.62 15.07 -18.65
N PHE A 11 -8.07 13.84 -18.93
CA PHE A 11 -9.29 13.54 -19.70
C PHE A 11 -10.60 13.92 -18.99
N LEU A 12 -10.62 14.07 -17.66
CA LEU A 12 -11.78 14.57 -16.92
C LEU A 12 -11.96 16.09 -17.06
N TYR A 13 -10.90 16.78 -17.48
CA TYR A 13 -10.84 18.25 -17.53
C TYR A 13 -10.66 18.80 -18.95
N SER A 14 -10.46 17.95 -19.96
CA SER A 14 -10.17 18.35 -21.35
C SER A 14 -11.39 18.78 -22.19
N GLY A 15 -12.60 18.84 -21.61
CA GLY A 15 -13.84 19.15 -22.35
C GLY A 15 -14.54 17.90 -22.91
N ALA A 16 -15.43 18.08 -23.90
CA ALA A 16 -16.21 16.99 -24.47
C ALA A 16 -15.32 15.97 -25.19
N THR A 17 -15.05 14.85 -24.50
CA THR A 17 -14.21 13.74 -24.96
C THR A 17 -15.14 12.57 -25.31
N THR A 18 -14.93 11.92 -26.46
CA THR A 18 -15.69 10.70 -26.80
C THR A 18 -15.31 9.55 -25.84
N LEU A 19 -16.18 8.54 -25.73
CA LEU A 19 -15.88 7.38 -24.89
C LEU A 19 -14.59 6.68 -25.36
N GLU A 20 -14.41 6.59 -26.68
CA GLU A 20 -13.23 6.00 -27.31
C GLU A 20 -11.94 6.75 -26.94
N GLU A 21 -11.96 8.08 -26.99
CA GLU A 21 -10.82 8.92 -26.59
C GLU A 21 -10.52 8.83 -25.09
N ALA A 22 -11.56 8.79 -24.25
CA ALA A 22 -11.40 8.62 -22.81
C ALA A 22 -10.77 7.26 -22.47
N LEU A 23 -11.24 6.18 -23.11
CA LEU A 23 -10.69 4.83 -22.92
C LEU A 23 -9.24 4.74 -23.39
N ALA A 24 -8.90 5.36 -24.54
CA ALA A 24 -7.53 5.42 -25.02
C ALA A 24 -6.61 6.18 -24.04
N SER A 25 -7.09 7.30 -23.48
CA SER A 25 -6.35 8.07 -22.47
C SER A 25 -6.13 7.28 -21.17
N VAL A 26 -7.15 6.55 -20.69
CA VAL A 26 -7.04 5.71 -19.48
C VAL A 26 -6.05 4.57 -19.71
N ALA A 27 -6.08 3.93 -20.88
CA ALA A 27 -5.15 2.86 -21.22
C ALA A 27 -3.70 3.38 -21.27
N GLY A 28 -3.47 4.54 -21.92
CA GLY A 28 -2.16 5.19 -21.96
C GLY A 28 -1.64 5.54 -20.56
N SER A 29 -2.46 6.23 -19.75
CA SER A 29 -2.13 6.58 -18.36
C SER A 29 -1.81 5.34 -17.51
N THR A 30 -2.55 4.24 -17.70
CA THR A 30 -2.28 2.97 -17.00
C THR A 30 -0.91 2.41 -17.38
N LEU A 31 -0.55 2.39 -18.67
CA LEU A 31 0.76 1.93 -19.13
C LEU A 31 1.89 2.79 -18.58
N ASP A 32 1.73 4.12 -18.60
CA ASP A 32 2.71 5.05 -18.06
C ASP A 32 2.91 4.81 -16.55
N LYS A 33 1.82 4.64 -15.79
CA LYS A 33 1.88 4.35 -14.36
C LYS A 33 2.53 3.01 -14.05
N VAL A 34 2.29 1.99 -14.88
CA VAL A 34 2.96 0.69 -14.79
C VAL A 34 4.47 0.83 -15.02
N ASN A 35 4.89 1.62 -16.00
CA ASN A 35 6.32 1.87 -16.24
C ASN A 35 6.96 2.61 -15.05
N GLU A 36 6.29 3.63 -14.52
CA GLU A 36 6.75 4.37 -13.34
C GLU A 36 6.90 3.46 -12.11
N ILE A 37 5.93 2.59 -11.83
CA ILE A 37 5.98 1.72 -10.65
C ILE A 37 7.06 0.64 -10.79
N VAL A 38 7.28 0.12 -12.00
CA VAL A 38 8.37 -0.83 -12.26
C VAL A 38 9.72 -0.18 -11.98
N GLU A 39 9.95 1.03 -12.50
CA GLU A 39 11.20 1.74 -12.28
C GLU A 39 11.38 2.15 -10.80
N LEU A 40 10.31 2.58 -10.13
CA LEU A 40 10.35 2.85 -8.70
C LEU A 40 10.73 1.60 -7.89
N ARG A 41 10.12 0.44 -8.18
CA ARG A 41 10.43 -0.83 -7.50
C ARG A 41 11.87 -1.26 -7.73
N ARG A 42 12.40 -1.07 -8.94
CA ARG A 42 13.81 -1.33 -9.26
C ARG A 42 14.73 -0.45 -8.40
N ARG A 43 14.50 0.86 -8.38
CA ARG A 43 15.28 1.80 -7.55
C ARG A 43 15.21 1.48 -6.07
N ILE A 44 14.01 1.20 -5.55
CA ILE A 44 13.83 0.82 -4.15
C ILE A 44 14.61 -0.45 -3.83
N SER A 45 14.59 -1.44 -4.72
CA SER A 45 15.33 -2.69 -4.52
C SER A 45 16.83 -2.42 -4.49
N ASP A 46 17.36 -1.64 -5.45
CA ASP A 46 18.78 -1.33 -5.52
C ASP A 46 19.25 -0.49 -4.31
N GLU A 47 18.47 0.49 -3.88
CA GLU A 47 18.84 1.44 -2.82
C GLU A 47 18.61 0.86 -1.41
N PHE A 48 17.54 0.09 -1.22
CA PHE A 48 17.08 -0.33 0.11
C PHE A 48 17.19 -1.84 0.37
N ALA A 49 17.75 -2.66 -0.54
CA ALA A 49 17.90 -4.11 -0.35
C ALA A 49 18.46 -4.48 1.03
N GLY A 50 19.55 -3.82 1.45
CA GLY A 50 20.17 -4.10 2.75
C GLY A 50 19.25 -3.77 3.94
N ARG A 51 18.50 -2.67 3.86
CA ARG A 51 17.54 -2.26 4.91
C ARG A 51 16.33 -3.18 4.96
N LEU A 52 15.84 -3.63 3.80
CA LEU A 52 14.74 -4.60 3.71
C LEU A 52 15.15 -5.95 4.29
N ALA A 53 16.35 -6.44 3.97
CA ALA A 53 16.88 -7.68 4.54
C ALA A 53 17.07 -7.58 6.06
N ALA A 54 17.60 -6.46 6.56
CA ALA A 54 17.73 -6.21 8.00
C ALA A 54 16.36 -6.16 8.70
N CYS A 55 15.36 -5.55 8.07
CA CYS A 55 13.98 -5.55 8.57
C CYS A 55 13.42 -6.98 8.67
N GLY A 56 13.58 -7.79 7.62
CA GLY A 56 13.16 -9.20 7.62
C GLY A 56 13.83 -10.02 8.73
N ALA A 57 15.14 -9.83 8.95
CA ALA A 57 15.85 -10.49 10.03
C ALA A 57 15.34 -10.07 11.42
N ALA A 58 15.04 -8.78 11.62
CA ALA A 58 14.47 -8.28 12.87
C ALA A 58 13.07 -8.85 13.13
N LEU A 59 12.24 -8.97 12.10
CA LEU A 59 10.93 -9.62 12.20
C LEU A 59 11.05 -11.09 12.59
N ALA A 60 11.94 -11.84 11.93
CA ALA A 60 12.17 -13.25 12.24
C ALA A 60 12.64 -13.47 13.69
N ALA A 61 13.54 -12.62 14.18
CA ALA A 61 13.99 -12.63 15.57
C ALA A 61 12.84 -12.33 16.55
N SER A 62 11.99 -11.34 16.22
CA SER A 62 10.80 -11.02 17.02
C SER A 62 9.85 -12.22 17.13
N PHE A 63 9.52 -12.86 16.00
CA PHE A 63 8.64 -14.03 15.99
C PHE A 63 9.21 -15.21 16.78
N THR A 64 10.52 -15.47 16.65
CA THR A 64 11.19 -16.55 17.41
C THR A 64 11.16 -16.27 18.91
N GLY A 65 11.20 -14.99 19.31
CA GLY A 65 11.01 -14.55 20.69
C GLY A 65 9.56 -14.55 21.18
N GLY A 66 8.59 -15.01 20.38
CA GLY A 66 7.16 -14.97 20.72
C GLY A 66 6.51 -13.60 20.49
N GLY A 67 7.19 -12.69 19.79
CA GLY A 67 6.69 -11.39 19.40
C GLY A 67 5.66 -11.45 18.27
N LYS A 68 5.09 -10.29 17.94
CA LYS A 68 4.08 -10.13 16.89
C LYS A 68 4.29 -8.85 16.11
N VAL A 69 3.81 -8.82 14.87
CA VAL A 69 3.79 -7.61 14.05
C VAL A 69 2.52 -6.81 14.31
N LEU A 70 2.67 -5.49 14.45
CA LEU A 70 1.58 -4.53 14.44
C LEU A 70 1.81 -3.59 13.25
N ALA A 71 0.84 -3.50 12.34
CA ALA A 71 0.88 -2.61 11.20
C ALA A 71 -0.24 -1.57 11.29
N PHE A 72 -0.02 -0.38 10.74
CA PHE A 72 -0.99 0.70 10.71
C PHE A 72 -0.62 1.69 9.60
N GLY A 73 -1.62 2.43 9.12
CA GLY A 73 -1.42 3.44 8.09
C GLY A 73 -2.70 4.25 7.86
N ASN A 74 -2.57 5.39 7.16
CA ASN A 74 -3.69 6.28 6.88
C ASN A 74 -4.08 6.19 5.40
N GLY A 75 -5.38 6.33 5.10
CA GLY A 75 -5.87 6.29 3.71
C GLY A 75 -5.43 5.02 2.98
N GLY A 76 -4.80 5.16 1.81
CA GLY A 76 -4.27 4.02 1.06
C GLY A 76 -3.22 3.19 1.81
N SER A 77 -2.40 3.79 2.67
CA SER A 77 -1.43 3.00 3.44
C SER A 77 -2.09 2.12 4.52
N SER A 78 -3.36 2.37 4.86
CA SER A 78 -4.13 1.45 5.71
C SER A 78 -4.44 0.13 5.01
N THR A 79 -4.58 0.13 3.67
CA THR A 79 -4.76 -1.11 2.89
C THR A 79 -3.45 -1.84 2.75
N ASP A 80 -2.33 -1.12 2.53
CA ASP A 80 -0.99 -1.74 2.53
C ASP A 80 -0.67 -2.43 3.86
N ALA A 81 -1.04 -1.81 4.99
CA ALA A 81 -0.87 -2.38 6.32
C ALA A 81 -1.70 -3.66 6.51
N GLN A 82 -2.92 -3.70 5.96
CA GLN A 82 -3.78 -4.89 5.97
C GLN A 82 -3.19 -6.01 5.11
N ASP A 83 -2.76 -5.69 3.89
CA ASP A 83 -2.16 -6.64 2.97
C ASP A 83 -0.88 -7.25 3.56
N ALA A 84 -0.01 -6.42 4.16
CA ALA A 84 1.19 -6.90 4.83
C ALA A 84 0.86 -7.90 5.96
N VAL A 85 -0.15 -7.59 6.79
CA VAL A 85 -0.60 -8.49 7.87
C VAL A 85 -1.20 -9.78 7.31
N HIS A 86 -1.94 -9.71 6.21
CA HIS A 86 -2.52 -10.89 5.56
C HIS A 86 -1.45 -11.90 5.14
N THR A 87 -0.29 -11.44 4.64
CA THR A 87 0.81 -12.35 4.25
C THR A 87 1.39 -13.16 5.41
N PHE A 88 1.27 -12.67 6.65
CA PHE A 88 1.68 -13.41 7.85
C PHE A 88 0.58 -14.33 8.36
N PHE A 89 -0.69 -13.92 8.24
CA PHE A 89 -1.84 -14.68 8.70
C PHE A 89 -2.17 -15.87 7.78
N ASP A 90 -2.08 -15.66 6.47
CA ASP A 90 -2.36 -16.66 5.41
C ASP A 90 -1.13 -16.81 4.48
N PRO A 91 -0.04 -17.42 4.98
CA PRO A 91 1.15 -17.61 4.19
C PRO A 91 1.00 -18.77 3.17
N PRO A 92 1.90 -18.88 2.19
CA PRO A 92 1.90 -20.00 1.25
C PRO A 92 1.94 -21.37 1.95
N GLU A 93 1.36 -22.38 1.29
CA GLU A 93 1.33 -23.75 1.80
C GLU A 93 2.71 -24.23 2.28
N GLY A 94 2.75 -24.88 3.44
CA GLY A 94 3.98 -25.35 4.07
C GLY A 94 4.69 -24.33 4.97
N THR A 95 4.16 -23.09 5.06
CA THR A 95 4.66 -22.07 6.00
C THR A 95 3.68 -21.89 7.15
N PRO A 96 4.12 -21.87 8.42
CA PRO A 96 3.23 -21.60 9.54
C PRO A 96 2.78 -20.13 9.54
N ALA A 97 1.52 -19.90 9.89
CA ALA A 97 1.01 -18.55 10.14
C ALA A 97 1.78 -17.88 11.28
N LEU A 98 2.05 -16.59 11.11
CA LEU A 98 2.79 -15.75 12.05
C LEU A 98 1.86 -14.68 12.66
N PRO A 99 2.03 -14.36 13.96
CA PRO A 99 1.13 -13.45 14.65
C PRO A 99 1.31 -12.01 14.13
N ALA A 100 0.32 -11.49 13.40
CA ALA A 100 0.30 -10.12 12.92
C ALA A 100 -1.09 -9.49 13.13
N LEU A 101 -1.15 -8.16 13.26
CA LEU A 101 -2.41 -7.42 13.42
C LEU A 101 -2.30 -6.04 12.75
N CYS A 102 -3.29 -5.66 11.96
CA CYS A 102 -3.41 -4.30 11.46
C CYS A 102 -4.33 -3.50 12.38
N LEU A 103 -3.81 -2.43 12.97
CA LEU A 103 -4.53 -1.62 13.96
C LEU A 103 -5.68 -0.81 13.34
N THR A 104 -5.66 -0.64 12.01
CA THR A 104 -6.66 0.12 11.26
C THR A 104 -7.71 -0.78 10.60
N SER A 105 -7.71 -2.08 10.86
CA SER A 105 -8.69 -3.02 10.29
C SER A 105 -10.08 -2.91 10.91
N ASP A 106 -10.19 -2.44 12.15
CA ASP A 106 -11.47 -2.31 12.85
C ASP A 106 -11.96 -0.86 12.79
N ALA A 107 -12.94 -0.62 11.92
CA ALA A 107 -13.54 0.69 11.75
C ALA A 107 -14.27 1.18 13.02
N ALA A 108 -14.84 0.28 13.83
CA ALA A 108 -15.50 0.65 15.08
C ALA A 108 -14.47 1.16 16.11
N VAL A 109 -13.32 0.48 16.22
CA VAL A 109 -12.21 0.93 17.07
C VAL A 109 -11.68 2.28 16.60
N MET A 110 -11.41 2.44 15.31
CA MET A 110 -10.85 3.68 14.76
C MET A 110 -11.78 4.88 14.95
N THR A 111 -13.09 4.69 14.72
CA THR A 111 -14.08 5.77 14.86
C THR A 111 -14.35 6.13 16.32
N ALA A 112 -14.38 5.14 17.23
CA ALA A 112 -14.49 5.40 18.66
C ALA A 112 -13.29 6.19 19.20
N LEU A 113 -12.06 5.77 18.87
CA LEU A 113 -10.84 6.50 19.25
C LEU A 113 -10.83 7.93 18.72
N SER A 114 -11.20 8.12 17.45
CA SER A 114 -11.25 9.45 16.83
C SER A 114 -12.28 10.37 17.50
N ASN A 115 -13.42 9.81 17.92
CA ASN A 115 -14.47 10.55 18.62
C ASN A 115 -14.10 10.89 20.07
N ASP A 116 -13.56 9.91 20.81
CA ASP A 116 -13.37 10.02 22.26
C ASP A 116 -12.03 10.66 22.65
N VAL A 117 -11.00 10.48 21.81
CA VAL A 117 -9.63 10.97 22.07
C VAL A 117 -9.26 12.11 21.13
N GLY A 118 -9.59 11.99 19.84
CA GLY A 118 -9.31 12.99 18.82
C GLY A 118 -8.55 12.43 17.61
N PHE A 119 -8.47 13.24 16.55
CA PHE A 119 -7.81 12.93 15.28
C PHE A 119 -6.77 14.00 14.93
#